data_AF-K1YM67-F1
#
_entry.id   AF-K1YM67-F1
#
_cell.length_a   1.000
_cell.length_b   1.000
_cell.length_c   1.000
_cell.angle_alpha   90.00
_cell.angle_beta   90.00
_cell.angle_gamma   90.00
#
_symmetry.space_group_name_H-M   'P 1'
#
loop_
_entity.id
_entity.type
_entity.pdbx_description
1 polymer ?
#
loop_
_entity_poly.entity_id
_entity_poly.type
_entity_poly.pdbx_seq_one_letter_code
_entity_poly.pdbx_strand_id
1 'polypeptide(L)' 'MYRQDMNPKNFLLDDIEKNYAKKDYHRIFFGEILSIYGTKEYSKI' A
#
# COMPACT_ATOMS: atom_id res chain seq x y z
N MET A 1 13.54 -2.35 -7.06
CA MET A 1 12.25 -2.03 -6.42
C MET A 1 11.16 -2.20 -7.48
N TYR A 2 10.20 -3.08 -7.24
CA TYR A 2 9.08 -3.29 -8.14
C TYR A 2 7.99 -2.26 -7.81
N ARG A 3 7.40 -1.62 -8.83
CA ARG A 3 6.30 -0.66 -8.67
C ARG A 3 5.14 -1.02 -9.57
N GLN A 4 3.94 -0.73 -9.10
CA GLN A 4 2.71 -0.91 -9.86
C GLN A 4 1.82 0.32 -9.70
N ASP A 5 1.35 0.84 -10.83
CA ASP A 5 0.32 1.87 -10.85
C ASP A 5 -1.05 1.21 -10.70
N MET A 6 -1.86 1.70 -9.77
CA MET A 6 -3.20 1.15 -9.53
C MET A 6 -4.11 1.44 -10.73
N ASN A 7 -4.78 0.40 -11.24
CA ASN A 7 -5.78 0.53 -12.30
C ASN A 7 -7.18 0.48 -11.68
N PRO A 8 -7.94 1.60 -11.64
CA PRO A 8 -9.27 1.63 -11.02
C PRO A 8 -10.28 0.70 -11.71
N LYS A 9 -10.04 0.29 -12.97
CA LYS A 9 -10.87 -0.70 -13.66
C LYS A 9 -10.89 -2.08 -12.98
N ASN A 10 -9.94 -2.33 -12.09
CA ASN A 10 -9.83 -3.58 -11.34
C ASN A 10 -10.48 -3.49 -9.94
N PHE A 11 -11.17 -2.40 -9.61
CA PHE A 11 -11.95 -2.34 -8.37
C PHE A 11 -13.07 -3.38 -8.39
N LEU A 12 -13.23 -4.09 -7.27
CA LEU A 12 -14.28 -5.10 -7.11
C LEU A 12 -15.64 -4.49 -6.80
N LEU A 13 -15.66 -3.30 -6.21
CA LEU A 13 -16.86 -2.56 -5.84
C LEU A 13 -16.76 -1.15 -6.42
N ASP A 14 -17.77 -0.75 -7.19
CA ASP A 14 -17.83 0.57 -7.84
C ASP A 14 -17.78 1.72 -6.81
N ASP A 15 -18.32 1.47 -5.62
CA ASP A 15 -18.33 2.39 -4.50
C ASP A 15 -16.93 2.78 -4.01
N ILE A 16 -15.87 2.06 -4.38
CA ILE A 16 -14.49 2.41 -4.01
C ILE A 16 -14.04 3.68 -4.76
N GLU A 17 -14.54 3.90 -5.97
CA GLU A 17 -14.20 5.04 -6.82
C GLU A 17 -14.49 6.39 -6.12
N LYS A 18 -15.52 6.44 -5.27
CA LYS A 18 -15.91 7.66 -4.53
C LYS A 18 -14.84 8.17 -3.56
N ASN A 19 -13.91 7.31 -3.15
CA ASN A 19 -12.79 7.68 -2.29
C ASN A 19 -11.68 8.44 -3.05
N TYR A 20 -11.72 8.43 -4.39
CA TYR A 20 -10.74 9.05 -5.29
C TYR A 20 -11.37 10.18 -6.11
N ALA A 21 -11.99 11.15 -5.44
CA ALA A 21 -12.67 12.27 -6.10
C ALA A 21 -11.77 13.05 -7.08
N LYS A 22 -10.45 13.06 -6.84
CA LYS A 22 -9.45 13.73 -7.69
C LYS A 22 -8.77 12.80 -8.68
N LYS A 23 -9.15 11.51 -8.72
CA LYS A 23 -8.53 10.45 -9.55
C LYS A 23 -7.02 10.29 -9.30
N ASP A 24 -6.59 10.56 -8.08
CA ASP A 24 -5.24 10.44 -7.57
C ASP A 24 -4.96 9.04 -7.02
N TYR A 25 -5.03 8.05 -7.91
CA TYR A 25 -4.84 6.65 -7.54
C TYR A 25 -3.39 6.37 -7.11
N HIS A 26 -3.25 5.41 -6.20
CA HIS A 26 -1.98 5.05 -5.61
C HIS A 26 -1.00 4.43 -6.62
N ARG A 27 0.28 4.74 -6.43
CA ARG A 27 1.40 3.92 -6.88
C ARG A 27 1.86 3.05 -5.73
N ILE A 28 1.88 1.75 -5.96
CA ILE A 28 2.26 0.75 -4.96
C ILE A 28 3.70 0.37 -5.22
N PHE A 29 4.51 0.34 -4.16
CA PHE A 29 5.88 -0.15 -4.20
C PHE A 29 5.94 -1.46 -3.44
N PHE A 30 6.46 -2.50 -4.09
CA PHE A 30 6.63 -3.80 -3.50
C PHE A 30 8.10 -4.01 -3.14
N GLY A 31 8.31 -4.50 -1.92
CA GLY A 31 9.62 -4.81 -1.38
C GLY A 31 9.51 -5.85 -0.28
N GLU A 32 10.64 -6.47 0.02
CA GLU A 32 10.79 -7.41 1.13
C GLU A 32 11.20 -6.63 2.39
N ILE A 33 10.59 -6.97 3.53
CA ILE A 33 11.06 -6.47 4.83
C ILE A 33 12.30 -7.27 5.21
N LEU A 34 13.47 -6.64 5.15
CA LEU A 34 14.75 -7.29 5.45
C LEU A 34 15.05 -7.36 6.95
N SER A 35 14.55 -6.40 7.72
CA SER A 35 14.73 -6.34 9.16
C SER A 35 13.65 -5.47 9.80
N ILE A 36 13.36 -5.76 11.07
CA ILE A 36 12.43 -5.01 11.92
C ILE A 36 13.16 -4.71 13.23
N TYR A 37 13.08 -3.47 13.68
CA TYR A 37 13.66 -3.03 14.95
C TYR A 37 12.55 -2.44 15.82
N GLY A 38 12.55 -2.80 17.10
CA GLY A 38 11.62 -2.29 18.10
C GLY A 38 12.35 -1.45 19.15
N THR A 39 11.61 -0.58 19.85
CA THR A 39 12.09 -0.01 21.10
C THR A 39 12.20 -1.11 22.16
N LYS A 40 12.85 -0.84 23.30
CA LYS A 40 13.13 -1.85 24.35
C LYS A 40 11.90 -2.66 24.78
N GLU A 41 10.73 -2.03 24.82
CA GLU A 41 9.46 -2.69 25.20
C GLU A 41 9.00 -3.73 24.16
N TYR A 42 9.41 -3.59 22.89
CA TYR A 42 8.92 -4.40 21.76
C TYR A 42 10.03 -5.18 21.04
N SER A 43 11.26 -5.17 21.53
CA SER A 43 12.33 -6.02 21.01
C SER A 43 12.21 -7.45 21.56
N LYS A 44 12.10 -8.46 20.70
CA LYS A 44 12.30 -9.86 21.10
C LYS A 44 13.77 -10.04 21.49
N ILE A 45 14.01 -10.23 22.79
CA ILE A 45 15.29 -10.67 23.34
C ILE A 45 15.39 -12.18 23.16
#